data_AF-A0A2L2YRH0-F1
#
_entry.id   AF-A0A2L2YRH0-F1
#
_cell.length_a   1.000
_cell.length_b   1.000
_cell.length_c   1.000
_cell.angle_alpha   90.00
_cell.angle_beta   90.00
_cell.angle_gamma   90.00
#
_symmetry.space_group_name_H-M   'P 1'
#
loop_
_entity.id
_entity.type
_entity.pdbx_description
1 polymer ?
#
loop_
_entity_poly.entity_id
_entity_poly.type
_entity_poly.pdbx_seq_one_letter_code
_entity_poly.pdbx_strand_id
1 'polypeptide(L)'
;CRFCGFSTPSKIALGRHENLHFEKDPFKCSHCPRVFKERHHLQSHLHSHDAVAHYRCPMCYKSFRHSSSLARHKKSHRVVPNNTH
;
A
#
# COMPACT_ATOMS: atom_id res chain seq x y z
N CYS A 1 -23.57 -9.02 -1.22
CA CYS A 1 -22.92 -9.90 -0.23
C CYS A 1 -24.00 -10.85 0.25
N ARG A 2 -23.72 -12.13 0.40
CA ARG A 2 -24.73 -13.10 0.87
C ARG A 2 -24.94 -13.11 2.39
N PHE A 3 -24.09 -12.42 3.15
CA PHE A 3 -24.13 -12.34 4.62
C PHE A 3 -24.56 -10.97 5.14
N CYS A 4 -24.61 -9.94 4.27
CA CYS A 4 -25.12 -8.61 4.61
C CYS A 4 -25.60 -7.85 3.38
N GLY A 5 -26.19 -6.66 3.57
CA GLY A 5 -26.73 -5.82 2.50
C GLY A 5 -25.70 -5.13 1.59
N PHE A 6 -24.39 -5.37 1.75
CA PHE A 6 -23.37 -4.74 0.91
C PHE A 6 -23.42 -5.23 -0.54
N SER A 7 -23.43 -4.33 -1.53
CA SER A 7 -23.42 -4.65 -2.95
C SER A 7 -22.33 -3.90 -3.71
N THR A 8 -21.70 -4.57 -4.67
CA THR A 8 -20.67 -4.00 -5.54
C THR A 8 -20.69 -4.70 -6.90
N PRO A 9 -20.44 -4.00 -8.02
CA PRO A 9 -20.37 -4.61 -9.35
C PRO A 9 -19.09 -5.43 -9.57
N SER A 10 -18.07 -5.27 -8.72
CA SER A 10 -16.80 -5.98 -8.85
C SER A 10 -16.85 -7.33 -8.11
N LYS A 11 -16.72 -8.42 -8.86
CA LYS A 11 -16.63 -9.78 -8.30
C LYS A 11 -15.43 -9.93 -7.33
N ILE A 12 -14.31 -9.29 -7.64
CA ILE A 12 -13.12 -9.29 -6.77
C ILE A 12 -13.41 -8.53 -5.47
N ALA A 13 -14.05 -7.35 -5.55
CA ALA A 13 -14.40 -6.58 -4.37
C ALA A 13 -15.44 -7.30 -3.49
N LEU A 14 -16.40 -7.98 -4.12
CA LEU A 14 -17.40 -8.78 -3.41
C LEU A 14 -16.77 -9.96 -2.68
N GLY A 15 -15.89 -10.73 -3.33
CA GLY A 15 -15.18 -11.84 -2.69
C GLY A 15 -14.29 -11.39 -1.53
N ARG A 16 -13.59 -10.25 -1.66
CA ARG A 16 -12.85 -9.64 -0.56
C ARG A 16 -13.75 -9.24 0.61
N HIS A 17 -14.90 -8.65 0.31
CA HIS A 17 -15.87 -8.28 1.32
C HIS A 17 -16.42 -9.53 2.04
N GLU A 18 -16.70 -10.61 1.32
CA GLU A 18 -17.19 -11.87 1.89
C GLU A 18 -16.17 -12.49 2.85
N ASN A 19 -14.86 -12.32 2.60
CA ASN A 19 -13.80 -12.71 3.55
C ASN A 19 -13.83 -11.93 4.88
N LEU A 20 -14.59 -10.83 5.01
CA LEU A 20 -14.77 -10.15 6.30
C LEU A 20 -15.79 -10.88 7.20
N HIS A 21 -16.68 -11.67 6.60
CA HIS A 21 -17.69 -12.45 7.34
C HIS A 21 -17.13 -13.77 7.85
N PHE A 22 -16.04 -14.24 7.27
CA PHE A 22 -15.31 -15.40 7.74
C PHE A 22 -14.06 -14.91 8.48
N GLU A 23 -13.79 -15.38 9.70
CA GLU A 23 -12.50 -15.19 10.37
C GLU A 23 -11.36 -15.98 9.71
N LYS A 24 -11.42 -16.15 8.39
CA LYS A 24 -10.49 -16.94 7.58
C LYS A 24 -9.48 -16.01 6.92
N ASP A 25 -8.47 -15.72 7.71
CA ASP A 25 -7.08 -16.12 7.51
C ASP A 25 -6.20 -14.97 7.99
N PRO A 26 -5.62 -15.06 9.19
CA PRO A 26 -4.67 -14.07 9.64
C PRO A 26 -3.42 -14.21 8.77
N PHE A 27 -3.22 -13.29 7.83
CA PHE A 27 -1.93 -13.13 7.17
C PHE A 27 -0.95 -12.59 8.21
N LYS A 28 -0.33 -13.49 8.97
CA LYS A 28 0.59 -13.17 10.05
C LYS A 28 1.94 -12.77 9.46
N CYS A 29 2.54 -11.73 10.02
CA CYS A 29 3.93 -11.42 9.74
C CYS A 29 4.85 -12.45 10.40
N SER A 30 5.90 -12.87 9.69
CA SER A 30 6.95 -13.76 10.22
C SER A 30 7.92 -13.07 11.18
N HIS A 31 8.00 -11.73 11.14
CA HIS A 31 8.97 -10.94 11.88
C HIS A 31 8.37 -10.16 13.07
N CYS A 32 7.03 -10.10 13.19
CA CYS A 32 6.35 -9.38 14.27
C CYS A 32 4.93 -9.88 14.49
N PRO A 33 4.25 -9.54 15.60
CA PRO A 33 2.91 -10.06 15.91
C PRO A 33 1.78 -9.43 15.07
N ARG A 34 2.08 -8.68 14.00
CA ARG A 34 1.05 -8.06 13.16
C ARG A 34 0.33 -9.07 12.30
N VAL A 35 -0.97 -8.85 12.15
CA VAL A 35 -1.88 -9.67 11.36
C VAL A 35 -2.61 -8.79 10.35
N PHE A 36 -2.74 -9.28 9.12
CA PHE A 36 -3.42 -8.58 8.04
C PHE A 36 -4.61 -9.40 7.54
N LYS A 37 -5.66 -8.70 7.10
CA LYS A 37 -6.86 -9.31 6.49
C LYS A 37 -6.67 -9.64 5.00
N GLU A 38 -5.62 -9.10 4.37
CA GLU A 38 -5.35 -9.29 2.95
C GLU A 38 -3.87 -9.54 2.68
N ARG A 39 -3.57 -10.47 1.78
CA ARG A 39 -2.20 -10.86 1.41
C ARG A 39 -1.36 -9.68 0.90
N HIS A 40 -1.96 -8.79 0.12
CA HIS A 40 -1.23 -7.65 -0.45
C HIS A 40 -0.80 -6.64 0.62
N HIS A 41 -1.56 -6.52 1.73
CA HIS A 41 -1.18 -5.72 2.89
C HIS A 41 -0.04 -6.36 3.67
N LEU A 42 -0.06 -7.69 3.89
CA LEU A 42 1.07 -8.41 4.49
C LEU A 42 2.32 -8.26 3.62
N GLN A 43 2.21 -8.48 2.31
CA GLN A 43 3.34 -8.33 1.38
C GLN A 43 3.90 -6.91 1.44
N SER A 44 3.04 -5.89 1.39
CA SER A 44 3.46 -4.50 1.57
C SER A 44 4.21 -4.34 2.88
N HIS A 45 3.67 -4.85 4.00
CA HIS A 45 4.26 -4.80 5.35
C HIS A 45 5.61 -5.52 5.48
N LEU A 46 5.84 -6.66 4.83
CA LEU A 46 7.13 -7.36 4.89
C LEU A 46 8.28 -6.47 4.40
N HIS A 47 8.05 -5.61 3.41
CA HIS A 47 9.04 -4.61 2.97
C HIS A 47 9.46 -3.57 4.05
N SER A 48 8.80 -3.48 5.23
CA SER A 48 9.30 -2.63 6.33
C SER A 48 10.40 -3.33 7.09
N HIS A 49 10.31 -4.65 7.19
CA HIS A 49 11.29 -5.43 7.91
C HIS A 49 12.61 -5.44 7.16
N ASP A 50 12.56 -5.49 5.82
CA ASP A 50 13.74 -5.46 4.98
C ASP A 50 14.39 -4.07 4.83
N ALA A 51 13.73 -2.97 5.20
CA ALA A 51 14.20 -1.59 4.98
C ALA A 51 14.66 -1.26 3.53
N VAL A 52 14.44 -2.16 2.56
CA VAL A 52 14.81 -1.96 1.16
C VAL A 52 13.75 -1.07 0.52
N ALA A 53 13.95 0.23 0.63
CA ALA A 53 13.20 1.18 -0.14
C ALA A 53 13.57 1.02 -1.63
N HIS A 54 12.72 0.30 -2.38
CA HIS A 54 12.97 -0.06 -3.78
C HIS A 54 12.99 1.13 -4.75
N TYR A 55 12.32 2.23 -4.40
CA TYR A 55 12.09 3.34 -5.31
C TYR A 55 12.95 4.55 -4.92
N ARG A 56 14.13 4.66 -5.53
CA ARG A 56 15.06 5.77 -5.29
C ARG A 56 14.77 6.96 -6.21
N CYS A 57 14.75 8.16 -5.63
CA CYS A 57 14.67 9.39 -6.40
C CYS A 57 16.00 9.65 -7.13
N PRO A 58 16.01 9.85 -8.46
CA PRO A 58 17.25 10.11 -9.18
C PRO A 58 17.82 11.51 -8.92
N MET A 59 17.01 12.46 -8.43
CA MET A 59 17.45 13.85 -8.19
C MET A 59 18.15 14.03 -6.83
N CYS A 60 17.62 13.42 -5.77
CA CYS A 60 18.14 13.61 -4.41
C CYS A 60 18.45 12.29 -3.70
N TYR A 61 18.38 11.16 -4.41
CA TYR A 61 18.73 9.84 -3.90
C TYR A 61 17.91 9.35 -2.71
N LYS A 62 16.85 10.06 -2.33
CA LYS A 62 15.91 9.64 -1.28
C LYS A 62 15.13 8.41 -1.73
N SER A 63 15.06 7.40 -0.87
CA SER A 63 14.40 6.14 -1.18
C SER A 63 12.98 6.08 -0.60
N PHE A 64 12.07 5.47 -1.35
CA PHE A 64 10.66 5.30 -1.00
C PHE A 64 10.27 3.83 -1.11
N ARG A 65 9.32 3.44 -0.26
CA ARG A 65 8.78 2.08 -0.24
C ARG A 65 7.75 1.81 -1.33
N HIS A 66 7.06 2.84 -1.81
CA HIS A 66 6.01 2.72 -2.82
C HIS A 66 6.30 3.65 -4.01
N SER A 67 5.98 3.19 -5.22
CA SER A 67 6.13 3.97 -6.46
C SER A 67 5.28 5.24 -6.46
N SER A 68 4.07 5.19 -5.90
CA SER A 68 3.19 6.35 -5.72
C SER A 68 3.81 7.43 -4.82
N SER A 69 4.49 7.02 -3.76
CA SER A 69 5.23 7.91 -2.86
C SER A 69 6.40 8.59 -3.57
N LEU A 70 7.19 7.85 -4.37
CA LEU A 70 8.24 8.42 -5.21
C LEU A 70 7.65 9.40 -6.25
N ALA A 71 6.55 9.04 -6.91
CA ALA A 71 5.92 9.88 -7.92
C ALA A 71 5.43 11.22 -7.33
N ARG A 72 4.83 11.20 -6.14
CA ARG A 72 4.46 12.43 -5.41
C ARG A 72 5.69 13.24 -5.03
N HIS A 73 6.73 12.59 -4.53
CA HIS A 73 7.99 13.26 -4.18
C HIS A 73 8.68 13.91 -5.39
N LYS A 74 8.65 13.30 -6.57
CA LYS A 74 9.21 13.91 -7.80
C LYS A 74 8.60 15.27 -8.11
N LYS A 75 7.35 15.53 -7.70
CA LYS A 75 6.69 16.83 -7.86
C LYS A 75 7.26 17.90 -6.93
N SER A 76 7.80 17.54 -5.77
CA SER A 76 8.43 18.52 -4.86
C SER A 76 9.75 19.08 -5.40
N HIS A 77 10.39 18.40 -6.36
CA HIS A 77 11.56 18.92 -7.06
C HIS A 77 11.21 19.96 -8.12
N ARG A 78 9.93 20.06 -8.51
CA ARG A 78 9.43 21.07 -9.46
C ARG A 78 9.01 22.36 -8.75
N VAL A 79 9.76 22.81 -7.73
CA VAL A 79 9.62 24.20 -7.31
C VAL A 79 10.13 25.03 -8.49
N VAL A 80 9.19 25.47 -9.31
CA VAL A 80 9.42 26.48 -10.34
C VAL A 80 10.01 27.68 -9.59
N PRO A 81 11.14 28.26 -10.02
CA PRO A 81 11.57 29.52 -9.45
C PRO A 81 10.39 30.48 -9.60
N ASN A 82 9.89 30.96 -8.47
CA ASN A 82 8.83 31.95 -8.42
C ASN A 82 9.45 33.22 -9.00
N ASN A 83 9.33 33.39 -10.31
CA ASN A 83 9.85 34.54 -11.03
C ASN A 83 8.86 35.68 -10.77
N THR A 84 8.86 36.19 -9.55
CA THR A 84 8.22 37.46 -9.21
C THR A 84 9.19 38.56 -9.62
N HIS A 85 8.94 39.17 -10.77
CA HIS A 85 9.56 40.42 -11.18
C HIS A 85 8.48 41.44 -11.47
#